data_AF-A0A5C2CYZ1-F1
#
_entry.id   AF-A0A5C2CYZ1-F1
#
_cell.length_a   1.000
_cell.length_b   1.000
_cell.length_c   1.000
_cell.angle_alpha   90.00
_cell.angle_beta   90.00
_cell.angle_gamma   90.00
#
_symmetry.space_group_name_H-M   'P 1'
#
loop_
_entity.id
_entity.type
_entity.pdbx_description
1 polymer ?
#
loop_
_entity_poly.entity_id
_entity_poly.type
_entity_poly.pdbx_seq_one_letter_code
_entity_poly.pdbx_strand_id
1 'polypeptide(L)'
;MPRHLFISGRRAPHMPAMHAPIYNLPHAEFLVGLQDLKGTPHEVLEHPDLMELMLPLLRADFELSETYTYLNGPLLDCPMSIYGGEEDDDVPLGQLEAWGELTTGAVSLKIFPGDHFFVNTAQTALLKTLSQELKQTVCTV
;
A
#
# COMPACT_ATOMS: atom_id res chain seq x y z
N MET A 1 -4.43 4.42 22.37
CA MET A 1 -4.81 4.29 20.95
C MET A 1 -4.00 5.28 20.12
N PRO A 2 -3.72 5.01 18.83
CA PRO A 2 -3.07 5.97 17.94
C PRO A 2 -3.89 7.27 17.84
N ARG A 3 -3.23 8.40 17.61
CA ARG A 3 -3.91 9.71 17.46
C ARG A 3 -4.44 9.95 16.04
N HIS A 4 -3.81 9.33 15.05
CA HIS A 4 -4.12 9.45 13.63
C HIS A 4 -3.46 8.29 12.90
N LEU A 5 -4.08 7.80 11.84
CA LEU A 5 -3.52 6.77 10.97
C LEU A 5 -3.28 7.33 9.56
N PHE A 6 -2.09 7.11 9.03
CA PHE A 6 -1.73 7.48 7.66
C PHE A 6 -1.59 6.20 6.83
N ILE A 7 -2.27 6.14 5.69
CA ILE A 7 -2.32 4.98 4.80
C ILE A 7 -1.88 5.43 3.41
N SER A 8 -1.09 4.62 2.72
CA SER A 8 -0.56 4.92 1.39
C SER A 8 -0.65 3.70 0.49
N GLY A 9 -1.28 3.83 -0.67
CA GLY A 9 -1.25 2.82 -1.75
C GLY A 9 -1.71 1.43 -1.31
N ARG A 10 -2.71 1.35 -0.42
CA ARG A 10 -3.18 0.06 0.08
C ARG A 10 -4.67 0.05 0.28
N ARG A 11 -5.33 -0.97 -0.28
CA ARG A 11 -6.76 -1.25 -0.07
C ARG A 11 -7.11 -1.42 1.41
N ALA A 12 -8.35 -1.13 1.77
CA ALA A 12 -8.87 -1.46 3.08
C ALA A 12 -8.80 -2.98 3.31
N PRO A 13 -8.43 -3.45 4.53
CA PRO A 13 -8.11 -4.84 4.78
C PRO A 13 -9.29 -5.81 4.58
N HIS A 14 -10.54 -5.35 4.71
CA HIS A 14 -11.74 -6.15 4.44
C HIS A 14 -12.12 -6.25 2.96
N MET A 15 -11.47 -5.48 2.09
CA MET A 15 -11.72 -5.52 0.65
C MET A 15 -10.92 -6.66 0.01
N PRO A 16 -11.51 -7.39 -0.96
CA PRO A 16 -10.80 -8.44 -1.67
C PRO A 16 -9.62 -7.86 -2.47
N ALA A 17 -8.56 -8.65 -2.63
CA ALA A 17 -7.50 -8.31 -3.60
C ALA A 17 -8.03 -8.39 -5.03
N MET A 18 -7.52 -7.55 -5.93
CA MET A 18 -7.89 -7.54 -7.35
C MET A 18 -7.22 -8.66 -8.14
N HIS A 19 -6.01 -9.05 -7.72
CA HIS A 19 -5.18 -10.02 -8.41
C HIS A 19 -5.04 -11.32 -7.61
N ALA A 20 -4.79 -12.41 -8.32
CA ALA A 20 -4.46 -13.68 -7.70
C ALA A 20 -3.09 -13.59 -7.00
N PRO A 21 -2.91 -14.30 -5.88
CA PRO A 21 -1.65 -14.29 -5.15
C PRO A 21 -0.52 -14.89 -5.98
N ILE A 22 0.67 -14.27 -5.92
CA ILE A 22 1.84 -14.73 -6.67
C ILE A 22 2.87 -15.48 -5.80
N TYR A 23 2.79 -15.40 -4.46
CA TYR A 23 3.85 -15.89 -3.55
C TYR A 23 4.26 -17.35 -3.75
N ASN A 24 3.33 -18.21 -4.20
CA ASN A 24 3.53 -19.64 -4.41
C ASN A 24 3.61 -20.04 -5.89
N LEU A 25 3.69 -19.08 -6.82
CA LEU A 25 3.86 -19.40 -8.23
C LEU A 25 5.23 -20.04 -8.49
N PRO A 26 5.36 -20.89 -9.53
CA PRO A 26 6.64 -21.36 -10.02
C PRO A 26 7.63 -20.21 -10.24
N HIS A 27 8.93 -20.49 -10.11
CA HIS A 27 9.97 -19.46 -10.12
C HIS A 27 9.86 -18.47 -11.29
N ALA A 28 9.73 -18.97 -12.52
CA ALA A 28 9.63 -18.12 -13.71
C ALA A 28 8.37 -17.23 -13.70
N GLU A 29 7.23 -17.77 -13.25
CA GLU A 29 5.96 -17.04 -13.18
C GLU A 29 5.99 -15.98 -12.07
N PHE A 30 6.65 -16.26 -10.94
CA PHE A 30 6.84 -15.27 -9.89
C PHE A 30 7.69 -14.08 -10.36
N LEU A 31 8.76 -14.34 -11.14
CA LEU A 31 9.58 -13.27 -11.71
C LEU A 31 8.80 -12.37 -12.68
N VAL A 32 7.90 -12.95 -13.49
CA VAL A 32 6.98 -12.18 -14.35
C VAL A 32 6.05 -11.33 -13.49
N GLY A 33 5.46 -11.90 -12.43
CA GLY A 33 4.62 -11.15 -11.50
C GLY A 33 5.35 -9.97 -10.83
N LEU A 34 6.62 -10.15 -10.43
CA LEU A 34 7.43 -9.06 -9.88
C LEU A 34 7.70 -7.93 -10.88
N GLN A 35 7.87 -8.26 -12.16
CA GLN A 35 8.03 -7.29 -13.24
C GLN A 35 6.75 -6.47 -13.44
N ASP A 36 5.61 -7.14 -13.47
CA ASP A 36 4.30 -6.51 -13.68
C ASP A 36 3.95 -5.55 -12.53
N LEU A 37 4.31 -5.91 -11.30
CA LEU A 37 4.09 -5.08 -10.12
C LEU A 37 5.03 -3.87 -10.01
N LYS A 38 6.02 -3.71 -10.89
CA LYS A 38 6.93 -2.54 -10.97
C LYS A 38 7.67 -2.15 -9.67
N GLY A 39 7.59 -2.95 -8.62
CA GLY A 39 8.20 -2.67 -7.32
C GLY A 39 9.65 -3.12 -7.17
N THR A 40 10.10 -4.00 -8.07
CA THR A 40 11.50 -4.40 -8.13
C THR A 40 12.19 -3.63 -9.28
N PRO A 41 13.25 -2.85 -9.00
CA PRO A 41 13.97 -2.14 -10.06
C PRO A 41 14.47 -3.09 -11.15
N HIS A 42 14.42 -2.64 -12.40
CA HIS A 42 14.81 -3.45 -13.56
C HIS A 42 16.26 -3.95 -13.43
N GLU A 43 17.16 -3.11 -12.92
CA GLU A 43 18.56 -3.46 -12.71
C GLU A 43 18.72 -4.63 -11.73
N VAL A 44 17.82 -4.75 -10.74
CA VAL A 44 17.83 -5.88 -9.80
C VAL A 44 17.32 -7.15 -10.47
N LEU A 45 16.25 -7.04 -11.26
CA LEU A 45 15.67 -8.16 -12.01
C LEU A 45 16.64 -8.75 -13.05
N GLU A 46 17.52 -7.92 -13.62
CA GLU A 46 18.55 -8.33 -14.59
C GLU A 46 19.81 -8.95 -13.96
N HIS A 47 19.88 -9.05 -12.62
CA HIS A 47 21.01 -9.64 -11.90
C HIS A 47 20.61 -10.96 -11.21
N PRO A 48 20.81 -12.13 -11.87
CA PRO A 48 20.36 -13.43 -11.37
C PRO A 48 20.85 -13.76 -9.96
N ASP A 49 22.13 -13.52 -9.68
CA ASP A 49 22.73 -13.79 -8.37
C ASP A 49 22.09 -12.97 -7.24
N LEU A 50 21.70 -11.71 -7.53
CA LEU A 50 21.01 -10.86 -6.58
C LEU A 50 19.56 -11.30 -6.39
N MET A 51 18.88 -11.68 -7.48
CA MET A 51 17.53 -12.23 -7.41
C MET A 51 17.50 -13.53 -6.62
N GLU A 52 18.44 -14.45 -6.81
CA GLU A 52 18.54 -15.69 -6.03
C GLU A 52 18.61 -15.42 -4.52
N LEU A 53 19.32 -14.36 -4.11
CA LEU A 53 19.41 -13.94 -2.72
C LEU A 53 18.12 -13.31 -2.20
N MET A 54 17.43 -12.50 -3.02
CA MET A 54 16.23 -11.76 -2.62
C MET A 54 14.95 -12.60 -2.68
N LEU A 55 14.89 -13.62 -3.53
CA LEU A 55 13.69 -14.42 -3.78
C LEU A 55 13.05 -15.02 -2.52
N PRO A 56 13.79 -15.61 -1.56
CA PRO A 56 13.19 -16.12 -0.33
C PRO A 56 12.51 -15.02 0.50
N LEU A 57 13.11 -13.83 0.55
CA LEU A 57 12.56 -12.69 1.27
C LEU A 57 11.31 -12.17 0.58
N LEU A 58 11.37 -11.94 -0.73
CA LEU A 58 10.23 -11.48 -1.51
C LEU A 58 9.06 -12.45 -1.37
N ARG A 59 9.28 -13.77 -1.53
CA ARG A 59 8.21 -14.76 -1.38
C ARG A 59 7.58 -14.73 0.01
N ALA A 60 8.37 -14.57 1.07
CA ALA A 60 7.84 -14.46 2.43
C ALA A 60 7.00 -13.20 2.62
N ASP A 61 7.44 -12.05 2.09
CA ASP A 61 6.69 -10.79 2.16
C ASP A 61 5.37 -10.86 1.38
N PHE A 62 5.40 -11.44 0.18
CA PHE A 62 4.20 -11.70 -0.62
C PHE A 62 3.26 -12.68 0.09
N GLU A 63 3.76 -13.79 0.63
CA GLU A 63 2.96 -14.75 1.37
C GLU A 63 2.23 -14.09 2.54
N LEU A 64 2.94 -13.30 3.35
CA LEU A 64 2.35 -12.57 4.48
C LEU A 64 1.26 -11.58 4.01
N SER A 65 1.54 -10.82 2.96
CA SER A 65 0.65 -9.79 2.42
C SER A 65 -0.61 -10.37 1.78
N GLU A 66 -0.46 -11.47 1.04
CA GLU A 66 -1.49 -12.08 0.21
C GLU A 66 -2.34 -13.11 0.96
N THR A 67 -1.80 -13.75 2.00
CA THR A 67 -2.57 -14.68 2.85
C THR A 67 -3.23 -14.00 4.05
N TYR A 68 -2.98 -12.71 4.27
CA TYR A 68 -3.63 -11.94 5.31
C TYR A 68 -5.16 -11.98 5.16
N THR A 69 -5.83 -12.54 6.17
CA THR A 69 -7.29 -12.55 6.29
C THR A 69 -7.71 -11.56 7.36
N TYR A 70 -8.46 -10.53 6.95
CA TYR A 70 -9.02 -9.57 7.89
C TYR A 70 -10.03 -10.24 8.82
N LEU A 71 -9.86 -10.00 10.12
CA LEU A 71 -10.81 -10.40 11.14
C LEU A 71 -11.55 -9.15 11.62
N ASN A 72 -12.88 -9.17 11.49
CA ASN A 72 -13.71 -8.06 11.94
C ASN A 72 -13.44 -7.74 13.41
N GLY A 73 -13.23 -6.46 13.69
CA GLY A 73 -12.97 -5.94 15.04
C GLY A 73 -13.75 -4.66 15.29
N PRO A 74 -13.59 -4.05 16.48
CA PRO A 74 -14.13 -2.72 16.75
C PRO A 74 -13.53 -1.70 15.77
N LEU A 75 -14.34 -0.70 15.42
CA LEU A 75 -13.86 0.44 14.64
C LEU A 75 -12.74 1.17 15.38
N LEU A 76 -11.80 1.73 14.63
CA LEU A 76 -10.79 2.62 15.17
C LEU A 76 -11.44 3.94 15.61
N ASP A 77 -10.88 4.55 16.66
CA ASP A 77 -11.38 5.81 17.24
C ASP A 77 -10.55 7.04 16.81
N CYS A 78 -9.64 6.86 15.85
CA CYS A 78 -8.74 7.90 15.37
C CYS A 78 -9.05 8.35 13.94
N PRO A 79 -8.80 9.61 13.58
CA PRO A 79 -8.87 10.06 12.20
C PRO A 79 -7.89 9.33 11.28
N MET A 80 -8.19 9.32 9.98
CA MET A 80 -7.39 8.67 8.94
C MET A 80 -7.08 9.64 7.79
N SER A 81 -5.85 9.60 7.31
CA SER A 81 -5.44 10.16 6.02
C SER A 81 -5.04 9.03 5.09
N ILE A 82 -5.68 8.95 3.94
CA ILE A 82 -5.49 7.91 2.94
C ILE A 82 -4.92 8.55 1.69
N TYR A 83 -3.88 7.94 1.13
CA TYR A 83 -3.20 8.41 -0.06
C TYR A 83 -3.21 7.32 -1.14
N GLY A 84 -3.47 7.70 -2.39
CA GLY A 84 -3.44 6.80 -3.55
C GLY A 84 -2.82 7.44 -4.78
N GLY A 85 -2.45 6.62 -5.76
CA GLY A 85 -2.02 7.05 -7.09
C GLY A 85 -3.21 7.19 -8.03
N GLU A 86 -3.15 8.13 -8.97
CA GLU A 86 -4.16 8.31 -10.02
C GLU A 86 -4.17 7.15 -11.02
N GLU A 87 -3.01 6.53 -11.24
CA GLU A 87 -2.77 5.45 -12.20
C GLU A 87 -2.47 4.11 -11.47
N ASP A 88 -2.90 3.99 -10.21
CA ASP A 88 -2.73 2.77 -9.40
C ASP A 88 -3.82 1.74 -9.76
N ASP A 89 -3.50 0.86 -10.70
CA ASP A 89 -4.38 -0.24 -11.12
C ASP A 89 -4.53 -1.33 -10.04
N ASP A 90 -3.57 -1.44 -9.11
CA ASP A 90 -3.59 -2.43 -8.03
C ASP A 90 -4.58 -2.05 -6.91
N VAL A 91 -4.77 -0.74 -6.69
CA VAL A 91 -5.64 -0.21 -5.63
C VAL A 91 -6.60 0.86 -6.16
N PRO A 92 -7.75 0.44 -6.73
CA PRO A 92 -8.77 1.36 -7.21
C PRO A 92 -9.33 2.28 -6.12
N LEU A 93 -9.82 3.47 -6.52
CA LEU A 93 -10.35 4.48 -5.61
C LEU A 93 -11.36 3.93 -4.59
N GLY A 94 -12.31 3.09 -5.01
CA GLY A 94 -13.31 2.52 -4.10
C GLY A 94 -12.71 1.65 -2.98
N GLN A 95 -11.56 1.01 -3.22
CA GLN A 95 -10.86 0.24 -2.19
C GLN A 95 -10.11 1.14 -1.19
N LEU A 96 -9.73 2.36 -1.60
CA LEU A 96 -9.19 3.38 -0.71
C LEU A 96 -10.31 3.99 0.13
N GLU A 97 -11.45 4.33 -0.47
CA GLU A 97 -12.62 4.90 0.21
C GLU A 97 -13.16 3.96 1.31
N ALA A 98 -13.11 2.65 1.09
CA ALA A 98 -13.54 1.64 2.05
C ALA A 98 -12.82 1.71 3.41
N TRP A 99 -11.64 2.33 3.50
CA TRP A 99 -10.98 2.54 4.80
C TRP A 99 -11.83 3.37 5.76
N GLY A 100 -12.69 4.25 5.25
CA GLY A 100 -13.59 5.03 6.07
C GLY A 100 -14.64 4.20 6.83
N GLU A 101 -14.87 2.96 6.41
CA GLU A 101 -15.76 2.02 7.11
C GLU A 101 -15.11 1.44 8.38
N LEU A 102 -13.80 1.63 8.59
CA LEU A 102 -13.03 1.04 9.68
C LEU A 102 -12.71 2.03 10.81
N THR A 103 -13.31 3.22 10.80
CA THR A 103 -13.11 4.24 11.84
C THR A 103 -14.38 5.01 12.16
N THR A 104 -14.48 5.50 13.40
CA THR A 104 -15.45 6.54 13.79
C THR A 104 -14.89 7.96 13.67
N GLY A 105 -13.59 8.10 13.36
CA GLY A 105 -12.91 9.37 13.19
C GLY A 105 -13.12 10.00 11.81
N ALA A 106 -12.64 11.23 11.64
CA ALA A 106 -12.66 11.90 10.34
C ALA A 106 -11.72 11.22 9.34
N VAL A 107 -12.11 11.20 8.07
CA VAL A 107 -11.35 10.58 6.98
C VAL A 107 -11.02 11.62 5.92
N SER A 108 -9.77 11.65 5.48
CA SER A 108 -9.27 12.43 4.36
C SER A 108 -8.68 11.48 3.32
N LEU A 109 -9.06 11.63 2.06
CA LEU A 109 -8.51 10.87 0.94
C LEU A 109 -7.89 11.84 -0.07
N LYS A 110 -6.65 11.57 -0.49
CA LYS A 110 -5.94 12.36 -1.49
C LYS A 110 -5.29 11.48 -2.53
N ILE A 111 -5.53 11.82 -3.80
CA ILE A 111 -4.94 11.16 -4.95
C ILE A 111 -3.79 12.00 -5.47
N PHE A 112 -2.67 11.35 -5.77
CA PHE A 112 -1.46 11.95 -6.30
C PHE A 112 -1.20 11.44 -7.73
N PRO A 113 -0.58 12.25 -8.60
CA PRO A 113 -0.14 11.77 -9.91
C PRO A 113 0.86 10.62 -9.77
N GLY A 114 0.69 9.57 -10.57
CA GLY A 114 1.53 8.38 -10.57
C GLY A 114 0.76 7.08 -10.31
N ASP A 115 1.46 5.97 -10.48
CA ASP A 115 0.97 4.61 -10.26
C ASP A 115 1.06 4.20 -8.78
N HIS A 116 1.07 2.90 -8.49
CA HIS A 116 1.24 2.35 -7.14
C HIS A 116 2.47 2.94 -6.40
N PHE A 117 3.52 3.31 -7.13
CA PHE A 117 4.75 3.89 -6.58
C PHE A 117 4.75 5.42 -6.59
N PHE A 118 3.56 6.06 -6.58
CA PHE A 118 3.42 7.52 -6.46
C PHE A 118 4.17 8.11 -5.26
N VAL A 119 4.42 7.32 -4.21
CA VAL A 119 5.25 7.71 -3.05
C VAL A 119 6.64 8.18 -3.46
N ASN A 120 7.18 7.64 -4.56
CA ASN A 120 8.48 7.99 -5.11
C ASN A 120 8.38 9.15 -6.11
N THR A 121 7.36 9.17 -6.99
CA THR A 121 7.24 10.19 -8.06
C THR A 121 6.62 11.50 -7.57
N ALA A 122 5.67 11.44 -6.63
CA ALA A 122 4.99 12.57 -6.02
C ALA A 122 5.52 12.93 -4.62
N GLN A 123 6.71 12.44 -4.26
CA GLN A 123 7.30 12.52 -2.91
C GLN A 123 7.19 13.92 -2.28
N THR A 124 7.57 14.98 -2.99
CA THR A 124 7.52 16.35 -2.46
C THR A 124 6.11 16.79 -2.10
N ALA A 125 5.13 16.48 -2.95
CA ALA A 125 3.72 16.82 -2.72
C ALA A 125 3.12 15.99 -1.58
N LEU A 126 3.45 14.70 -1.52
CA LEU A 126 3.05 13.79 -0.45
C LEU A 126 3.60 14.23 0.89
N LEU A 127 4.91 14.48 1.00
CA LEU A 127 5.54 14.91 2.26
C LEU A 127 5.03 16.27 2.73
N LYS A 128 4.76 17.21 1.81
CA LYS A 128 4.13 18.50 2.16
C LYS A 128 2.75 18.28 2.77
N THR A 129 1.94 17.44 2.14
CA THR A 129 0.59 17.08 2.62
C THR A 129 0.64 16.40 3.99
N LEU A 130 1.45 15.35 4.12
CA LEU A 130 1.62 14.60 5.38
C LEU A 130 2.09 15.53 6.50
N SER A 131 3.06 16.41 6.22
CA SER A 131 3.56 17.38 7.21
C SER A 131 2.49 18.37 7.68
N GLN A 132 1.59 18.79 6.79
CA GLN A 132 0.48 19.68 7.15
C GLN A 132 -0.54 18.97 8.04
N GLU A 133 -0.93 17.75 7.67
CA GLU A 133 -1.89 16.94 8.43
C GLU A 133 -1.32 16.54 9.79
N LEU A 134 -0.06 16.12 9.85
CA LEU A 134 0.62 15.79 11.09
C LEU A 134 0.66 16.98 12.07
N LYS A 135 0.93 18.20 11.57
CA LYS A 135 0.89 19.42 12.41
C LYS A 135 -0.51 19.67 12.98
N GLN A 136 -1.56 19.45 12.19
CA GLN A 136 -2.94 19.63 12.65
C GLN A 136 -3.30 18.64 13.76
N THR A 137 -2.88 17.37 13.63
CA THR A 137 -3.10 16.31 14.63
C THR A 137 -2.39 16.59 15.96
N VAL A 138 -1.20 17.21 15.91
CA VAL A 138 -0.37 17.50 17.10
C VAL A 138 -0.82 18.78 17.81
N CYS A 139 -1.25 19.81 17.08
CA CYS A 139 -1.68 21.09 17.66
C CYS A 139 -3.11 21.09 18.26
N THR A 140 -3.87 19.99 18.15
CA THR A 140 -5.21 19.86 18.74
C THR A 140 -5.20 19.33 20.20
N VAL A 141 -4.06 19.45 20.89
CA VAL A 141 -3.89 19.20 22.34
C VAL A 141 -3.58 20.52 23.04
#